data_AF-A0A1C6DST8-F1
#
_entry.id   AF-A0A1C6DST8-F1
#
_cell.length_a   1.000
_cell.length_b   1.000
_cell.length_c   1.000
_cell.angle_alpha   90.00
_cell.angle_beta   90.00
_cell.angle_gamma   90.00
#
_symmetry.space_group_name_H-M   'P 1'
#
loop_
_entity.id
_entity.type
_entity.pdbx_description
1 polymer ?
#
loop_
_entity_poly.entity_id
_entity_poly.type
_entity_poly.pdbx_seq_one_letter_code
_entity_poly.pdbx_strand_id
1 'polypeptide(L)'
;MKKFWNWIHDEAGGRVLRLEGPIDEESFWGDEATPKAFREELEAGEGDITVWINSPGGNVFAAAEIYTMLRDYKGAVTVKIDAIAASAASVVAMAGNRVLMSPVAMLMLHDPSTIAYGNTKDMERAINTLNEVKESIINAYAAKSGLSHSRISNLMSNETWMNAKKAVELGFADEILFDAEEPEKEEEGGEEETEEEEEKPGIHLEAQIYSTRQMGLTILNRLGVDSGKPPKKPPVDTHTEPSRSMEEKPPHPAIGMDGTTEDGSVPYLILEKQLECLK
;
A
#
# COMPACT_ATOMS: atom_id res chain seq x y z
N MET A 1 6.08 -18.29 -17.74
CA MET A 1 5.64 -17.84 -16.39
C MET A 1 6.70 -17.07 -15.63
N LYS A 2 6.47 -15.77 -15.40
CA LYS A 2 7.22 -14.97 -14.42
C LYS A 2 6.50 -15.12 -13.07
N LYS A 3 7.10 -15.85 -12.14
CA LYS A 3 6.56 -16.00 -10.78
C LYS A 3 6.94 -14.76 -9.97
N PHE A 4 6.01 -14.26 -9.17
CA PHE A 4 6.31 -13.24 -8.16
C PHE A 4 6.93 -13.85 -6.89
N TRP A 5 7.11 -15.18 -6.86
CA TRP A 5 7.79 -15.87 -5.78
C TRP A 5 8.98 -16.69 -6.27
N ASN A 6 9.97 -16.85 -5.39
CA ASN A 6 11.13 -17.69 -5.63
C ASN A 6 11.59 -18.36 -4.33
N TRP A 7 11.92 -19.65 -4.39
CA TRP A 7 12.51 -20.39 -3.27
C TRP A 7 14.02 -20.43 -3.39
N ILE A 8 14.70 -20.08 -2.31
CA ILE A 8 16.15 -20.21 -2.14
C ILE A 8 16.44 -20.90 -0.80
N HIS A 9 17.70 -21.27 -0.60
CA HIS A 9 18.19 -21.74 0.69
C HIS A 9 19.15 -20.70 1.26
N ASP A 10 19.08 -20.45 2.55
CA ASP A 10 20.11 -19.66 3.23
C ASP A 10 21.41 -20.49 3.40
N GLU A 11 22.46 -19.85 3.90
CA GLU A 11 23.76 -20.50 4.12
C GLU A 11 23.71 -21.66 5.12
N ALA A 12 22.70 -21.69 5.99
CA ALA A 12 22.46 -22.76 6.96
C ALA A 12 21.53 -23.86 6.42
N GLY A 13 21.08 -23.74 5.16
CA GLY A 13 20.15 -24.68 4.52
C GLY A 13 18.68 -24.45 4.90
N GLY A 14 18.36 -23.35 5.57
CA GLY A 14 17.00 -22.93 5.87
C GLY A 14 16.22 -22.53 4.61
N ARG A 15 14.92 -22.82 4.60
CA ARG A 15 14.04 -22.53 3.46
C ARG A 15 13.67 -21.06 3.45
N VAL A 16 13.95 -20.40 2.33
CA VAL A 16 13.66 -18.98 2.16
C VAL A 16 12.76 -18.76 0.95
N LEU A 17 11.63 -18.11 1.18
CA LEU A 17 10.69 -17.67 0.16
C LEU A 17 10.89 -16.17 -0.09
N ARG A 18 11.10 -15.76 -1.33
CA ARG A 18 11.16 -14.36 -1.76
C ARG A 18 9.88 -14.03 -2.50
N LEU A 19 9.11 -13.04 -2.01
CA LEU A 19 7.95 -12.47 -2.68
C LEU A 19 8.33 -11.10 -3.24
N GLU A 20 8.53 -11.02 -4.56
CA GLU A 20 9.07 -9.86 -5.24
C GLU A 20 8.16 -9.42 -6.40
N GLY A 21 7.80 -8.14 -6.42
CA GLY A 21 6.93 -7.57 -7.45
C GLY A 21 5.43 -7.73 -7.18
N PRO A 22 4.57 -7.41 -8.16
CA PRO A 22 3.11 -7.45 -7.96
C PRO A 22 2.60 -8.87 -7.71
N ILE A 23 1.69 -9.01 -6.74
CA ILE A 23 0.97 -10.25 -6.48
C ILE A 23 -0.06 -10.41 -7.61
N ASP A 24 0.08 -11.50 -8.38
CA ASP A 24 -0.76 -11.82 -9.55
C ASP A 24 -0.49 -10.93 -10.79
N GLU A 25 0.73 -11.03 -11.35
CA GLU A 25 0.98 -10.58 -12.73
C GLU A 25 0.32 -11.58 -13.71
N GLU A 26 -0.93 -11.32 -14.10
CA GLU A 26 -1.54 -11.96 -15.27
C GLU A 26 -0.62 -11.75 -16.49
N SER A 27 0.04 -12.82 -16.95
CA SER A 27 0.61 -12.83 -18.29
C SER A 27 -0.56 -12.99 -19.28
N PHE A 28 -0.68 -12.06 -20.23
CA PHE A 28 -1.65 -12.04 -21.35
C PHE A 28 -1.83 -13.38 -22.10
N TRP A 29 -0.94 -14.34 -21.88
CA TRP A 29 -0.91 -15.67 -22.48
C TRP A 29 -1.51 -16.80 -21.62
N GLY A 30 -2.20 -16.49 -20.51
CA GLY A 30 -2.88 -17.51 -19.69
C GLY A 30 -1.93 -18.37 -18.85
N ASP A 31 -0.69 -17.91 -18.70
CA ASP A 31 0.37 -18.50 -17.88
C ASP A 31 0.17 -18.05 -16.42
N GLU A 32 -0.96 -18.42 -15.81
CA GLU A 32 -1.36 -18.02 -14.46
C GLU A 32 -0.37 -18.58 -13.44
N ALA A 33 0.27 -17.71 -12.65
CA ALA A 33 1.04 -18.09 -11.47
C ALA A 33 0.05 -18.57 -10.40
N THR A 34 -0.45 -19.79 -10.58
CA THR A 34 -1.59 -20.29 -9.84
C THR A 34 -1.25 -20.50 -8.37
N PRO A 35 -2.20 -20.22 -7.45
CA PRO A 35 -2.08 -20.57 -6.04
C PRO A 35 -1.77 -22.07 -5.82
N LYS A 36 -2.21 -22.93 -6.73
CA LYS A 36 -1.86 -24.36 -6.73
C LYS A 36 -0.34 -24.60 -6.83
N ALA A 37 0.35 -23.93 -7.75
CA ALA A 37 1.80 -24.08 -7.89
C ALA A 37 2.54 -23.55 -6.65
N PHE A 38 2.07 -22.44 -6.07
CA PHE A 38 2.61 -21.93 -4.81
C PHE A 38 2.45 -22.95 -3.68
N ARG A 39 1.25 -23.54 -3.54
CA ARG A 39 0.95 -24.57 -2.55
C ARG A 39 1.84 -25.79 -2.67
N GLU A 40 1.96 -26.34 -3.89
CA GLU A 40 2.79 -27.51 -4.15
C GLU A 40 4.26 -27.26 -3.75
N GLU A 41 4.80 -26.07 -4.05
CA GLU A 41 6.17 -25.71 -3.66
C GLU A 41 6.32 -25.43 -2.15
N LEU A 42 5.30 -24.86 -1.51
CA LEU A 42 5.28 -24.67 -0.05
C LEU A 42 5.29 -26.02 0.67
N GLU A 43 4.44 -26.95 0.25
CA GLU A 43 4.27 -28.29 0.82
C GLU A 43 5.38 -29.27 0.44
N ALA A 44 6.18 -28.98 -0.60
CA ALA A 44 7.30 -29.83 -1.01
C ALA A 44 8.46 -29.88 0.00
N GLY A 45 8.45 -29.03 1.03
CA GLY A 45 9.45 -29.05 2.08
C GLY A 45 8.85 -28.95 3.48
N GLU A 46 9.67 -29.20 4.48
CA GLU A 46 9.32 -29.16 5.89
C GLU A 46 10.23 -28.17 6.64
N GLY A 47 9.93 -27.95 7.93
CA GLY A 47 10.71 -27.07 8.81
C GLY A 47 10.30 -25.59 8.72
N ASP A 48 10.98 -24.75 9.48
CA ASP A 48 10.68 -23.32 9.53
C ASP A 48 11.06 -22.62 8.22
N ILE A 49 10.29 -21.58 7.86
CA ILE A 49 10.52 -20.80 6.63
C ILE A 49 10.72 -19.33 6.95
N THR A 50 11.61 -18.68 6.18
CA THR A 50 11.73 -17.22 6.17
C THR A 50 11.12 -16.67 4.88
N VAL A 51 10.17 -15.74 4.99
CA VAL A 51 9.51 -15.09 3.86
C VAL A 51 9.99 -13.65 3.75
N TRP A 52 10.77 -13.34 2.71
CA TRP A 52 11.14 -11.96 2.39
C TRP A 52 10.10 -11.32 1.47
N ILE A 53 9.64 -10.12 1.82
CA ILE A 53 8.62 -9.39 1.06
C ILE A 53 9.20 -8.06 0.56
N ASN A 54 9.16 -7.92 -0.77
CA ASN A 54 9.40 -6.69 -1.51
C ASN A 54 8.33 -6.54 -2.60
N SER A 55 7.12 -6.15 -2.18
CA SER A 55 5.96 -6.14 -3.06
C SER A 55 5.07 -4.92 -2.85
N PRO A 56 4.65 -4.25 -3.95
CA PRO A 56 3.66 -3.17 -3.89
C PRO A 56 2.22 -3.69 -3.68
N GLY A 57 2.02 -5.00 -3.55
CA GLY A 57 0.70 -5.64 -3.48
C GLY A 57 0.21 -6.11 -4.84
N GLY A 58 -1.10 -6.22 -5.00
CA GLY A 58 -1.72 -6.77 -6.21
C GLY A 58 -3.09 -7.38 -5.91
N ASN A 59 -3.37 -8.57 -6.44
CA ASN A 59 -4.64 -9.25 -6.24
C ASN A 59 -4.87 -9.66 -4.78
N VAL A 60 -5.93 -9.12 -4.18
CA VAL A 60 -6.29 -9.34 -2.77
C VAL A 60 -6.71 -10.78 -2.48
N PHE A 61 -7.32 -11.47 -3.43
CA PHE A 61 -7.73 -12.87 -3.26
C PHE A 61 -6.53 -13.81 -3.31
N ALA A 62 -5.59 -13.58 -4.23
CA ALA A 62 -4.33 -14.31 -4.26
C ALA A 62 -3.54 -14.12 -2.96
N ALA A 63 -3.47 -12.88 -2.45
CA ALA A 63 -2.86 -12.59 -1.16
C ALA A 63 -3.58 -13.28 0.02
N ALA A 64 -4.92 -13.30 0.03
CA ALA A 64 -5.69 -13.99 1.06
C ALA A 64 -5.46 -15.51 1.03
N GLU A 65 -5.30 -16.11 -0.16
CA GLU A 65 -4.98 -17.52 -0.28
C GLU A 65 -3.56 -17.82 0.24
N ILE A 66 -2.56 -17.03 -0.14
CA ILE A 66 -1.18 -17.15 0.36
C ILE A 66 -1.15 -16.95 1.88
N TYR A 67 -1.85 -15.94 2.40
CA TYR A 67 -1.99 -15.73 3.84
C TYR A 67 -2.50 -16.99 4.53
N THR A 68 -3.56 -17.59 4.01
CA THR A 68 -4.14 -18.81 4.57
C THR A 68 -3.15 -19.98 4.52
N MET A 69 -2.46 -20.18 3.40
CA MET A 69 -1.45 -21.24 3.26
C MET A 69 -0.29 -21.07 4.25
N LEU A 70 0.21 -19.84 4.43
CA LEU A 70 1.28 -19.55 5.38
C LEU A 70 0.81 -19.72 6.83
N ARG A 71 -0.44 -19.37 7.16
CA ARG A 71 -1.01 -19.57 8.49
C ARG A 71 -1.27 -21.04 8.83
N ASP A 72 -1.58 -21.87 7.83
CA ASP A 72 -1.80 -23.31 7.96
C ASP A 72 -0.48 -24.10 7.92
N TYR A 73 0.62 -23.46 7.54
CA TYR A 73 1.93 -24.11 7.47
C TYR A 73 2.40 -24.59 8.85
N LYS A 74 2.89 -25.82 8.92
CA LYS A 74 3.24 -26.48 10.19
C LYS A 74 4.49 -25.92 10.86
N GLY A 75 5.45 -25.43 10.07
CA GLY A 75 6.66 -24.80 10.58
C GLY A 75 6.43 -23.34 10.96
N ALA A 76 7.34 -22.75 11.73
CA ALA A 76 7.28 -21.33 12.02
C ALA A 76 7.58 -20.52 10.75
N VAL A 77 6.72 -19.53 10.48
CA VAL A 77 6.87 -18.58 9.39
C VAL A 77 7.43 -17.27 9.94
N THR A 78 8.66 -16.94 9.55
CA THR A 78 9.27 -15.63 9.85
C THR A 78 9.19 -14.75 8.62
N VAL A 79 8.36 -13.71 8.65
CA VAL A 79 8.27 -12.71 7.59
C VAL A 79 9.32 -11.62 7.83
N LYS A 80 10.01 -11.20 6.77
CA LYS A 80 10.96 -10.09 6.75
C LYS A 80 10.60 -9.13 5.63
N ILE A 81 10.29 -7.88 5.95
CA ILE A 81 10.02 -6.84 4.96
C ILE A 81 11.33 -6.07 4.73
N ASP A 82 11.97 -6.22 3.57
CA ASP A 82 13.26 -5.57 3.30
C ASP A 82 13.13 -4.16 2.70
N ALA A 83 12.13 -3.94 1.85
CA ALA A 83 11.88 -2.64 1.21
C ALA A 83 10.42 -2.20 1.33
N ILE A 84 9.46 -3.00 0.86
CA ILE A 84 8.05 -2.61 0.88
C ILE A 84 7.13 -3.83 1.01
N ALA A 85 6.11 -3.69 1.86
CA ALA A 85 4.92 -4.53 1.84
C ALA A 85 3.71 -3.60 1.82
N ALA A 86 3.14 -3.37 0.64
CA ALA A 86 2.00 -2.48 0.46
C ALA A 86 0.74 -3.23 0.02
N SER A 87 -0.44 -2.72 0.41
CA SER A 87 -1.72 -3.21 -0.10
C SER A 87 -1.89 -4.73 0.16
N ALA A 88 -2.16 -5.54 -0.86
CA ALA A 88 -2.30 -6.99 -0.69
C ALA A 88 -1.06 -7.67 -0.07
N ALA A 89 0.14 -7.13 -0.28
CA ALA A 89 1.36 -7.69 0.31
C ALA A 89 1.46 -7.46 1.82
N SER A 90 0.90 -6.37 2.35
CA SER A 90 0.83 -6.18 3.80
C SER A 90 -0.10 -7.19 4.45
N VAL A 91 -1.15 -7.66 3.75
CA VAL A 91 -2.00 -8.77 4.23
C VAL A 91 -1.18 -10.06 4.35
N VAL A 92 -0.41 -10.41 3.32
CA VAL A 92 0.47 -11.60 3.35
C VAL A 92 1.49 -11.50 4.49
N ALA A 93 2.05 -10.31 4.73
CA ALA A 93 3.02 -10.11 5.80
C ALA A 93 2.45 -10.46 7.18
N MET A 94 1.15 -10.24 7.41
CA MET A 94 0.48 -10.59 8.67
C MET A 94 0.35 -12.10 8.89
N ALA A 95 0.70 -12.93 7.91
CA ALA A 95 0.68 -14.38 8.09
C ALA A 95 1.82 -14.89 8.99
N GLY A 96 2.91 -14.13 9.11
CA GLY A 96 4.09 -14.54 9.88
C GLY A 96 3.78 -14.76 11.36
N ASN A 97 4.34 -15.84 11.93
CA ASN A 97 4.44 -15.98 13.39
C ASN A 97 5.28 -14.84 13.95
N ARG A 98 6.39 -14.52 13.27
CA ARG A 98 7.21 -13.33 13.50
C ARG A 98 7.26 -12.49 12.22
N VAL A 99 7.22 -11.17 12.35
CA VAL A 99 7.27 -10.17 11.29
C VAL A 99 8.34 -9.15 11.66
N LEU A 100 9.42 -9.13 10.89
CA LEU A 100 10.53 -8.21 11.09
C LEU A 100 10.57 -7.21 9.93
N MET A 101 10.93 -5.97 10.23
CA MET A 101 11.03 -4.92 9.21
C MET A 101 12.44 -4.35 9.14
N SER A 102 12.98 -4.22 7.93
CA SER A 102 14.19 -3.44 7.70
C SER A 102 13.99 -2.00 8.17
N PRO A 103 15.01 -1.33 8.75
CA PRO A 103 14.88 0.04 9.22
C PRO A 103 14.52 1.04 8.10
N VAL A 104 14.75 0.66 6.84
CA VAL A 104 14.41 1.46 5.64
C VAL A 104 13.16 0.94 4.91
N ALA A 105 12.47 -0.07 5.45
CA ALA A 105 11.27 -0.62 4.86
C ALA A 105 10.01 0.20 5.18
N MET A 106 9.02 0.06 4.30
CA MET A 106 7.69 0.66 4.42
C MET A 106 6.60 -0.42 4.42
N LEU A 107 5.61 -0.25 5.30
CA LEU A 107 4.36 -1.01 5.33
C LEU A 107 3.22 -0.06 4.98
N MET A 108 2.30 -0.47 4.11
CA MET A 108 1.18 0.38 3.69
C MET A 108 -0.14 -0.39 3.70
N LEU A 109 -1.13 0.18 4.38
CA LEU A 109 -2.50 -0.33 4.45
C LEU A 109 -3.44 0.67 3.79
N HIS A 110 -4.35 0.17 2.95
CA HIS A 110 -5.40 0.98 2.35
C HIS A 110 -6.65 0.16 2.08
N ASP A 111 -7.77 0.84 1.79
CA ASP A 111 -9.01 0.17 1.40
C ASP A 111 -8.85 -0.56 0.04
N PRO A 112 -9.53 -1.71 -0.15
CA PRO A 112 -9.48 -2.40 -1.43
C PRO A 112 -10.05 -1.50 -2.53
N SER A 113 -9.43 -1.54 -3.70
CA SER A 113 -9.81 -0.73 -4.86
C SER A 113 -10.05 -1.61 -6.07
N THR A 114 -11.02 -1.24 -6.91
CA THR A 114 -11.26 -1.88 -8.21
C THR A 114 -11.69 -0.85 -9.24
N ILE A 115 -11.69 -1.25 -10.52
CA ILE A 115 -12.30 -0.50 -11.61
C ILE A 115 -13.61 -1.21 -11.97
N ALA A 116 -14.73 -0.50 -11.88
CA ALA A 116 -16.05 -1.02 -12.22
C ALA A 116 -16.72 -0.14 -13.30
N TYR A 117 -17.49 -0.76 -14.18
CA TYR A 117 -18.30 -0.09 -15.20
C TYR A 117 -19.65 -0.79 -15.35
N GLY A 118 -20.73 -0.03 -15.50
CA GLY A 118 -22.09 -0.57 -15.62
C GLY A 118 -23.16 0.43 -15.20
N ASN A 119 -24.38 -0.07 -14.99
CA ASN A 119 -25.49 0.74 -14.48
C ASN A 119 -25.41 0.93 -12.94
N THR A 120 -26.34 1.68 -12.36
CA THR A 120 -26.41 1.94 -10.91
C THR A 120 -26.34 0.67 -10.07
N LYS A 121 -27.04 -0.40 -10.43
CA LYS A 121 -27.03 -1.67 -9.68
C LYS A 121 -25.68 -2.36 -9.75
N ASP A 122 -24.96 -2.24 -10.86
CA ASP A 122 -23.61 -2.80 -11.00
C ASP A 122 -22.62 -2.05 -10.10
N MET A 123 -22.75 -0.71 -10.00
CA MET A 123 -21.93 0.09 -9.09
C MET A 123 -22.22 -0.21 -7.63
N GLU A 124 -23.49 -0.33 -7.25
CA GLU A 124 -23.90 -0.74 -5.89
C GLU A 124 -23.33 -2.11 -5.51
N ARG A 125 -23.37 -3.09 -6.44
CA ARG A 125 -22.74 -4.40 -6.23
C ARG A 125 -21.24 -4.29 -6.03
N ALA A 126 -20.55 -3.48 -6.85
CA ALA A 126 -19.10 -3.29 -6.73
C ALA A 126 -18.73 -2.70 -5.36
N ILE A 127 -19.47 -1.68 -4.89
CA ILE A 127 -19.29 -1.08 -3.56
C ILE A 127 -19.48 -2.13 -2.46
N ASN A 128 -20.56 -2.91 -2.54
CA ASN A 128 -20.83 -3.95 -1.55
C ASN A 128 -19.70 -5.00 -1.51
N THR A 129 -19.23 -5.46 -2.68
CA THR A 129 -18.10 -6.39 -2.75
C THR A 129 -16.83 -5.80 -2.14
N LEU A 130 -16.50 -4.54 -2.41
CA LEU A 130 -15.33 -3.89 -1.81
C LEU A 130 -15.43 -3.81 -0.28
N ASN A 131 -16.63 -3.52 0.25
CA ASN A 131 -16.85 -3.52 1.70
C ASN A 131 -16.63 -4.91 2.29
N GLU A 132 -17.19 -5.97 1.69
CA GLU A 132 -16.96 -7.34 2.17
C GLU A 132 -15.48 -7.75 2.11
N VAL A 133 -14.76 -7.36 1.05
CA VAL A 133 -13.32 -7.60 0.93
C VAL A 133 -12.55 -6.85 2.02
N LYS A 134 -12.92 -5.60 2.31
CA LYS A 134 -12.32 -4.81 3.41
C LYS A 134 -12.50 -5.52 4.74
N GLU A 135 -13.73 -5.93 5.05
CA GLU A 135 -14.05 -6.66 6.29
C GLU A 135 -13.25 -7.96 6.41
N SER A 136 -13.07 -8.68 5.30
CA SER A 136 -12.26 -9.89 5.26
C SER A 136 -10.80 -9.63 5.64
N ILE A 137 -10.15 -8.64 5.01
CA ILE A 137 -8.71 -8.38 5.24
C ILE A 137 -8.41 -7.68 6.57
N ILE A 138 -9.38 -6.98 7.16
CA ILE A 138 -9.23 -6.43 8.53
C ILE A 138 -8.89 -7.52 9.53
N ASN A 139 -9.41 -8.74 9.35
CA ASN A 139 -9.15 -9.85 10.28
C ASN A 139 -7.67 -10.22 10.34
N ALA A 140 -6.95 -10.18 9.22
CA ALA A 140 -5.52 -10.46 9.20
C ALA A 140 -4.72 -9.42 10.01
N TYR A 141 -5.06 -8.15 9.84
CA TYR A 141 -4.46 -7.04 10.59
C TYR A 141 -4.81 -7.08 12.08
N ALA A 142 -6.05 -7.38 12.42
CA ALA A 142 -6.51 -7.48 13.81
C ALA A 142 -5.82 -8.63 14.54
N ALA A 143 -5.70 -9.78 13.87
CA ALA A 143 -5.03 -10.96 14.42
C ALA A 143 -3.54 -10.69 14.70
N LYS A 144 -2.85 -9.91 13.87
CA LYS A 144 -1.43 -9.60 14.07
C LYS A 144 -1.20 -8.46 15.06
N SER A 145 -1.90 -7.35 14.90
CA SER A 145 -1.67 -6.12 15.68
C SER A 145 -2.37 -6.06 17.03
N GLY A 146 -3.42 -6.85 17.24
CA GLY A 146 -4.29 -6.73 18.41
C GLY A 146 -5.14 -5.45 18.44
N LEU A 147 -5.05 -4.61 17.41
CA LEU A 147 -5.84 -3.38 17.33
C LEU A 147 -7.32 -3.70 17.09
N SER A 148 -8.19 -2.82 17.59
CA SER A 148 -9.63 -2.93 17.32
C SER A 148 -9.94 -2.80 15.82
N HIS A 149 -11.00 -3.47 15.39
CA HIS A 149 -11.53 -3.38 14.03
C HIS A 149 -11.68 -1.93 13.56
N SER A 150 -12.30 -1.07 14.38
CA SER A 150 -12.51 0.34 14.03
C SER A 150 -11.21 1.11 13.86
N ARG A 151 -10.17 0.78 14.64
CA ARG A 151 -8.84 1.40 14.48
C ARG A 151 -8.21 1.00 13.16
N ILE A 152 -8.26 -0.27 12.80
CA ILE A 152 -7.71 -0.79 11.54
C ILE A 152 -8.46 -0.22 10.35
N SER A 153 -9.80 -0.21 10.40
CA SER A 153 -10.66 0.35 9.36
C SER A 153 -10.33 1.82 9.09
N ASN A 154 -10.03 2.61 10.13
CA ASN A 154 -9.55 3.99 10.00
C ASN A 154 -8.14 4.09 9.39
N LEU A 155 -7.22 3.19 9.75
CA LEU A 155 -5.87 3.17 9.15
C LEU A 155 -5.94 2.88 7.65
N MET A 156 -6.80 1.95 7.24
CA MET A 156 -7.01 1.59 5.84
C MET A 156 -7.66 2.73 5.05
N SER A 157 -8.74 3.34 5.55
CA SER A 157 -9.38 4.46 4.83
C SER A 157 -8.50 5.69 4.68
N ASN A 158 -7.47 5.84 5.52
CA ASN A 158 -6.51 6.94 5.43
C ASN A 158 -5.30 6.64 4.52
N GLU A 159 -5.22 5.45 3.92
CA GLU A 159 -4.03 5.01 3.18
C GLU A 159 -2.75 5.19 4.02
N THR A 160 -2.67 4.46 5.13
CA THR A 160 -1.61 4.68 6.12
C THR A 160 -0.30 4.01 5.69
N TRP A 161 0.74 4.83 5.59
CA TRP A 161 2.13 4.41 5.43
C TRP A 161 2.84 4.39 6.78
N MET A 162 3.57 3.32 7.07
CA MET A 162 4.32 3.10 8.31
C MET A 162 5.76 2.73 7.99
N ASN A 163 6.70 3.34 8.69
CA ASN A 163 8.08 2.86 8.75
C ASN A 163 8.19 1.73 9.80
N ALA A 164 9.35 1.08 9.88
CA ALA A 164 9.59 -0.04 10.80
C ALA A 164 9.24 0.29 12.26
N LYS A 165 9.66 1.44 12.78
CA LYS A 165 9.36 1.86 14.16
C LYS A 165 7.86 1.96 14.42
N LYS A 166 7.13 2.59 13.50
CA LYS A 166 5.68 2.76 13.65
C LYS A 166 4.92 1.45 13.50
N ALA A 167 5.38 0.57 12.62
CA ALA A 167 4.79 -0.75 12.45
C ALA A 167 4.98 -1.60 13.71
N VAL A 168 6.14 -1.54 14.36
CA VAL A 168 6.37 -2.21 15.66
C VAL A 168 5.51 -1.60 16.76
N GLU A 169 5.48 -0.27 16.89
CA GLU A 169 4.67 0.44 17.88
C GLU A 169 3.17 0.08 17.79
N LEU A 170 2.67 -0.11 16.57
CA LEU A 170 1.27 -0.47 16.31
C LEU A 170 1.01 -1.98 16.25
N GLY A 171 2.02 -2.83 16.45
CA GLY A 171 1.89 -4.30 16.47
C GLY A 171 1.81 -4.98 15.09
N PHE A 172 2.02 -4.25 13.99
CA PHE A 172 2.08 -4.84 12.66
C PHE A 172 3.40 -5.57 12.37
N ALA A 173 4.45 -5.19 13.10
CA ALA A 173 5.74 -5.89 13.13
C ALA A 173 6.12 -6.18 14.58
N ASP A 174 6.97 -7.17 14.79
CA ASP A 174 7.47 -7.52 16.13
C ASP A 174 8.80 -6.82 16.39
N GLU A 175 9.70 -6.78 15.40
CA GLU A 175 11.08 -6.30 15.56
C GLU A 175 11.58 -5.55 14.31
N ILE A 176 12.60 -4.72 14.52
CA ILE A 176 13.36 -4.08 13.45
C ILE A 176 14.59 -4.94 13.15
N LEU A 177 14.83 -5.25 11.88
CA LEU A 177 16.02 -5.99 11.48
C LEU A 177 17.28 -5.20 11.81
N PHE A 178 18.33 -5.91 12.24
CA PHE A 178 19.67 -5.36 12.51
C PHE A 178 19.77 -4.42 13.71
N ASP A 179 18.67 -4.16 14.43
CA ASP A 179 18.79 -3.64 15.79
C ASP A 179 19.43 -4.75 16.62
N ALA A 180 20.66 -4.50 17.07
CA ALA A 180 21.37 -5.43 17.94
C ALA A 180 20.54 -5.61 19.20
N GLU A 181 20.31 -6.85 19.62
CA GLU A 181 20.04 -7.13 21.02
C GLU A 181 21.20 -6.50 21.79
N GLU A 182 20.96 -5.40 22.51
CA GLU A 182 21.87 -5.05 23.59
C GLU A 182 21.92 -6.30 24.47
N PRO A 183 23.10 -6.90 24.71
CA PRO A 183 23.19 -8.08 25.53
C PRO A 183 22.52 -7.75 26.86
N GLU A 184 21.56 -8.59 27.28
CA GLU A 184 20.96 -8.51 28.60
C GLU A 184 22.11 -8.32 29.59
N LYS A 185 22.19 -7.13 30.20
CA LYS A 185 23.16 -6.90 31.26
C LYS A 185 22.80 -7.88 32.37
N GLU A 186 23.63 -8.88 32.58
CA GLU A 186 23.60 -9.69 33.78
C GLU A 186 23.58 -8.72 34.97
N GLU A 187 22.50 -8.76 35.77
CA GLU A 187 22.43 -8.03 37.02
C GLU A 187 23.45 -8.64 38.00
N GLU A 188 24.67 -8.10 38.01
CA GLU A 188 25.49 -8.08 39.22
C GLU A 188 25.19 -6.76 39.96
N GLY A 189 24.68 -6.91 41.19
CA GLY A 189 24.09 -5.82 41.94
C GLY A 189 25.06 -4.82 42.59
N GLY A 190 24.45 -3.72 43.05
CA GLY A 190 25.02 -2.64 43.86
C GLY A 190 25.58 -1.49 43.00
N GLU A 191 25.27 -0.22 43.19
CA GLU A 191 24.69 0.54 44.30
C GLU A 191 23.93 1.76 43.75
N GLU A 192 22.99 2.31 44.54
CA GLU A 192 22.23 3.52 44.22
C GLU A 192 23.14 4.77 44.24
N GLU A 193 23.23 5.49 43.12
CA GLU A 193 23.56 6.91 43.12
C GLU A 193 22.53 7.66 42.26
N THR A 194 21.81 8.56 42.91
CA THR A 194 20.84 9.50 42.34
C THR A 194 21.57 10.65 41.67
N GLU A 195 21.38 10.84 40.36
CA GLU A 195 21.68 12.10 39.68
C GLU A 195 20.51 12.54 38.80
N GLU A 196 20.27 13.85 38.83
CA GLU A 196 19.06 14.57 38.45
C GLU A 196 18.85 14.65 36.92
N GLU A 197 17.58 14.57 36.49
CA GLU A 197 17.16 14.72 35.10
C GLU A 197 17.35 16.17 34.60
N GLU A 198 18.19 16.35 33.57
CA GLU A 198 18.12 17.54 32.70
C GLU A 198 17.26 17.24 31.46
N GLU A 199 16.08 17.87 31.39
CA GLU A 199 15.20 17.88 30.23
C GLU A 199 15.89 18.50 28.99
N LYS A 200 15.94 17.75 27.88
CA LYS A 200 16.23 18.30 26.54
C LYS A 200 14.92 18.42 25.75
N PRO A 201 14.70 19.54 25.02
CA PRO A 201 13.43 19.81 24.39
C PRO A 201 13.16 18.84 23.23
N GLY A 202 12.04 18.13 23.31
CA GLY A 202 11.54 17.24 22.27
C GLY A 202 11.25 18.00 20.97
N ILE A 203 11.63 17.39 19.85
CA ILE A 203 11.31 17.87 18.51
C ILE A 203 9.83 17.59 18.25
N HIS A 204 9.00 18.63 18.31
CA HIS A 204 7.59 18.57 17.96
C HIS A 204 7.45 18.56 16.43
N LEU A 205 7.39 17.37 15.82
CA LEU A 205 7.11 17.26 14.39
C LEU A 205 5.59 17.32 14.18
N GLU A 206 5.07 18.51 13.88
CA GLU A 206 3.71 18.63 13.36
C GLU A 206 3.60 17.79 12.07
N ALA A 207 2.78 16.75 12.13
CA ALA A 207 2.38 15.98 10.97
C ALA A 207 1.56 16.88 10.05
N GLN A 208 2.23 17.61 9.16
CA GLN A 208 1.58 18.21 8.01
C GLN A 208 1.02 17.06 7.17
N ILE A 209 -0.31 17.03 7.10
CA ILE A 209 -1.11 16.11 6.30
C ILE A 209 -0.75 16.36 4.83
N TYR A 210 0.29 15.69 4.35
CA TYR A 210 0.60 15.62 2.93
C TYR A 210 -0.40 14.68 2.28
N SER A 211 -1.06 15.15 1.22
CA SER A 211 -2.04 14.36 0.46
C SER A 211 -1.39 13.08 -0.07
N THR A 212 -1.74 11.95 0.55
CA THR A 212 -1.27 10.58 0.29
C THR A 212 -1.41 10.16 -1.18
N ARG A 213 -2.39 10.73 -1.89
CA ARG A 213 -2.65 10.45 -3.31
C ARG A 213 -1.47 10.79 -4.25
N GLN A 214 -0.68 11.83 -3.93
CA GLN A 214 0.47 12.20 -4.77
C GLN A 214 1.69 11.31 -4.49
N MET A 215 1.83 10.79 -3.28
CA MET A 215 2.92 9.90 -2.90
C MET A 215 2.74 8.50 -3.50
N GLY A 216 1.51 7.96 -3.46
CA GLY A 216 1.19 6.67 -4.07
C GLY A 216 1.52 6.61 -5.57
N LEU A 217 1.14 7.64 -6.33
CA LEU A 217 1.46 7.75 -7.77
C LEU A 217 2.96 7.93 -8.04
N THR A 218 3.69 8.62 -7.15
CA THR A 218 5.13 8.86 -7.32
C THR A 218 5.96 7.60 -7.04
N ILE A 219 5.56 6.80 -6.06
CA ILE A 219 6.19 5.51 -5.75
C ILE A 219 5.92 4.50 -6.88
N LEU A 220 4.68 4.42 -7.37
CA LEU A 220 4.32 3.53 -8.49
C LEU A 220 5.07 3.86 -9.78
N ASN A 221 5.24 5.15 -10.11
CA ASN A 221 6.03 5.58 -11.26
C ASN A 221 7.53 5.27 -11.14
N ARG A 222 8.08 5.18 -9.92
CA ARG A 222 9.49 4.82 -9.69
C ARG A 222 9.76 3.31 -9.69
N LEU A 223 8.73 2.48 -9.51
CA LEU A 223 8.82 1.02 -9.50
C LEU A 223 8.60 0.37 -10.89
N GLY A 224 8.55 1.15 -11.97
CA GLY A 224 8.57 0.61 -13.34
C GLY A 224 7.28 -0.04 -13.82
N VAL A 225 6.13 0.27 -13.19
CA VAL A 225 4.82 -0.11 -13.72
C VAL A 225 4.43 0.88 -14.82
N ASP A 226 4.51 0.46 -16.08
CA ASP A 226 4.12 1.29 -17.24
C ASP A 226 2.59 1.38 -17.34
N SER A 227 1.99 2.35 -16.64
CA SER A 227 0.66 2.81 -16.99
C SER A 227 0.79 3.70 -18.23
N GLY A 228 0.39 3.18 -19.39
CA GLY A 228 0.59 3.75 -20.72
C GLY A 228 0.56 5.29 -20.78
N LYS A 229 1.62 5.85 -21.36
CA LYS A 229 1.84 7.30 -21.49
C LYS A 229 0.65 8.05 -22.12
N PRO A 230 0.16 9.14 -21.49
CA PRO A 230 -0.61 10.14 -22.22
C PRO A 230 0.33 10.94 -23.15
N PRO A 231 -0.19 11.54 -24.25
CA PRO A 231 0.65 12.20 -25.24
C PRO A 231 1.37 13.43 -24.67
N LYS A 232 2.64 13.60 -25.05
CA LYS A 232 3.51 14.71 -24.64
C LYS A 232 2.99 16.04 -25.19
N LYS A 233 2.78 17.03 -24.31
CA LYS A 233 2.69 18.44 -24.71
C LYS A 233 4.08 18.96 -25.12
N PRO A 234 4.20 19.81 -26.15
CA PRO A 234 5.48 20.35 -26.59
C PRO A 234 6.04 21.37 -25.56
N PRO A 235 7.35 21.68 -25.62
CA PRO A 235 8.03 22.49 -24.61
C PRO A 235 7.62 23.97 -24.72
N VAL A 236 7.50 24.64 -23.58
CA VAL A 236 7.32 26.09 -23.51
C VAL A 236 8.71 26.73 -23.45
N ASP A 237 9.11 27.40 -24.54
CA ASP A 237 10.29 28.26 -24.56
C ASP A 237 9.99 29.58 -23.85
N THR A 238 10.79 29.89 -22.83
CA THR A 238 10.81 31.19 -22.15
C THR A 238 11.72 32.16 -22.89
N HIS A 239 11.14 33.04 -23.71
CA HIS A 239 11.80 34.29 -24.14
C HIS A 239 10.81 35.46 -24.19
N THR A 240 11.27 36.59 -23.66
CA THR A 240 10.53 37.82 -23.36
C THR A 240 10.31 38.73 -24.59
N GLU A 241 9.15 39.42 -24.61
CA GLU A 241 8.78 40.72 -25.24
C GLU A 241 7.90 40.71 -26.52
N PRO A 242 7.06 41.75 -26.79
CA PRO A 242 6.59 42.87 -25.95
C PRO A 242 5.03 42.95 -25.85
N SER A 243 4.55 43.93 -25.07
CA SER A 243 3.14 44.21 -24.75
C SER A 243 2.15 44.15 -25.93
N ARG A 244 1.07 43.37 -25.77
CA ARG A 244 -0.17 43.48 -26.55
C ARG A 244 -1.39 43.54 -25.63
N SER A 245 -2.34 44.38 -26.02
CA SER A 245 -3.54 44.82 -25.33
C SER A 245 -4.37 43.69 -24.71
N MET A 246 -4.86 43.93 -23.50
CA MET A 246 -5.85 43.10 -22.80
C MET A 246 -7.15 43.07 -23.63
N GLU A 247 -7.43 41.94 -24.27
CA GLU A 247 -8.82 41.58 -24.61
C GLU A 247 -9.40 40.81 -23.41
N GLU A 248 -10.50 41.31 -22.88
CA GLU A 248 -11.23 40.72 -21.76
C GLU A 248 -11.68 39.30 -22.12
N LYS A 249 -11.25 38.33 -21.31
CA LYS A 249 -11.72 36.95 -21.34
C LYS A 249 -13.21 36.96 -20.96
N PRO A 250 -14.11 36.30 -21.73
CA PRO A 250 -15.51 36.26 -21.36
C PRO A 250 -15.67 35.52 -20.01
N PRO A 251 -16.62 35.95 -19.15
CA PRO A 251 -16.75 35.40 -17.81
C PRO A 251 -17.12 33.91 -17.85
N HIS A 252 -16.48 33.11 -17.01
CA HIS A 252 -16.87 31.72 -16.79
C HIS A 252 -18.20 31.69 -16.01
N PRO A 253 -19.19 30.88 -16.43
CA PRO A 253 -20.48 30.82 -15.74
C PRO A 253 -20.31 30.23 -14.34
N ALA A 254 -20.74 30.97 -13.31
CA ALA A 254 -20.83 30.49 -11.94
C ALA A 254 -22.01 29.53 -11.80
N ILE A 255 -21.79 28.38 -11.15
CA ILE A 255 -22.83 27.36 -10.93
C ILE A 255 -23.36 27.52 -9.50
N GLY A 256 -24.67 27.71 -9.37
CA GLY A 256 -25.36 27.81 -8.08
C GLY A 256 -25.39 26.48 -7.32
N MET A 257 -25.74 26.52 -6.02
CA MET A 257 -25.85 25.31 -5.17
C MET A 257 -26.93 24.32 -5.65
N ASP A 258 -27.83 24.73 -6.54
CA ASP A 258 -28.84 23.88 -7.17
C ASP A 258 -28.37 23.22 -8.48
N GLY A 259 -27.10 23.44 -8.87
CA GLY A 259 -26.51 22.87 -10.08
C GLY A 259 -26.88 23.59 -11.38
N THR A 260 -27.48 24.78 -11.31
CA THR A 260 -27.86 25.59 -12.48
C THR A 260 -27.00 26.86 -12.58
N THR A 261 -26.87 27.41 -13.79
CA THR A 261 -26.26 28.74 -14.02
C THR A 261 -27.27 29.86 -13.74
N GLU A 262 -26.83 31.11 -13.62
CA GLU A 262 -27.70 32.27 -13.31
C GLU A 262 -28.88 32.47 -14.28
N ASP A 263 -28.79 31.95 -15.51
CA ASP A 263 -29.85 31.98 -16.51
C ASP A 263 -30.81 30.76 -16.44
N GLY A 264 -30.65 29.89 -15.43
CA GLY A 264 -31.47 28.70 -15.21
C GLY A 264 -31.13 27.51 -16.11
N SER A 265 -30.01 27.57 -16.85
CA SER A 265 -29.60 26.47 -17.72
C SER A 265 -28.78 25.40 -16.98
N VAL A 266 -28.94 24.15 -17.43
CA VAL A 266 -28.21 22.99 -16.87
C VAL A 266 -26.87 22.88 -17.61
N PRO A 267 -25.71 22.80 -16.91
CA PRO A 267 -24.37 22.86 -17.53
C PRO A 267 -24.12 21.89 -18.68
N TYR A 268 -24.80 20.73 -18.68
CA TYR A 268 -24.71 19.73 -19.74
C TYR A 268 -25.21 20.24 -21.10
N LEU A 269 -26.26 21.08 -21.14
CA LEU A 269 -26.82 21.62 -22.38
C LEU A 269 -25.93 22.69 -23.02
N ILE A 270 -25.08 23.37 -22.24
CA ILE A 270 -24.10 24.34 -22.73
C ILE A 270 -22.97 23.62 -23.47
N LEU A 271 -22.52 22.47 -22.94
CA LEU A 271 -21.49 21.64 -23.55
C LEU A 271 -21.96 21.01 -24.86
N GLU A 272 -23.21 20.54 -24.94
CA GLU A 272 -23.76 20.00 -26.20
C GLU A 272 -23.80 21.06 -27.31
N LYS A 273 -24.20 22.29 -26.99
CA LYS A 273 -24.27 23.40 -27.95
C LYS A 273 -22.88 23.84 -28.44
N GLN A 274 -21.87 23.78 -27.57
CA GLN A 274 -20.48 24.05 -27.94
C GLN A 274 -19.87 22.93 -28.82
N LEU A 275 -20.29 21.67 -28.62
CA LEU A 275 -19.91 20.55 -29.49
C LEU A 275 -20.55 20.61 -30.87
N GLU A 276 -21.77 21.17 -31.00
CA GLU A 276 -22.40 21.40 -32.31
C GLU A 276 -21.67 22.44 -33.15
N CYS A 277 -21.06 23.46 -32.53
CA CYS A 277 -20.26 24.47 -33.22
C CYS A 277 -18.87 23.97 -33.67
N LEU A 278 -18.51 22.72 -33.35
CA LEU A 278 -17.24 22.09 -33.73
C LEU A 278 -17.38 21.06 -34.88
N LYS A 279 -18.56 20.98 -35.52
CA LYS A 279 -18.81 20.22 -36.76
C LYS A 279 -18.87 21.16 -37.96
#